data_AF-A0A7S3BV94-F1
#
_entry.id   AF-A0A7S3BV94-F1
#
_cell.length_a   1.000
_cell.length_b   1.000
_cell.length_c   1.000
_cell.angle_alpha   90.00
_cell.angle_beta   90.00
_cell.angle_gamma   90.00
#
_symmetry.space_group_name_H-M   'P 1'
#
loop_
_entity.id
_entity.type
_entity.pdbx_description
1 polymer ?
#
loop_
_entity_poly.entity_id
_entity_poly.type
_entity_poly.pdbx_seq_one_letter_code
_entity_poly.pdbx_strand_id
1 'polypeptide(L)'
;LTAGTAPAGWKTELGPAPELQAQFGLREGEGGYAAADQANAAACDALVAFRCRIPRTGRGAEQTINCVRSGGEYSWLQLDWPPEDVTAVRLDPLQPTGKPALVIWDLSPANILSATEALTSFLASGGIRRLMVSGPCESTNPELTKSIMQLCTTVFTAAHQASGAVPSVTEGTSMTATATLEE
;
A
#
# COMPACT_ATOMS: atom_id res chain seq x y z
N LEU A 1 12.15 -1.11 -2.82
CA LEU A 1 12.85 -1.63 -1.61
C LEU A 1 11.83 -1.67 -0.49
N THR A 2 11.70 -2.78 0.23
CA THR A 2 10.93 -2.82 1.49
C THR A 2 11.80 -2.36 2.65
N ALA A 3 11.22 -1.69 3.63
CA ALA A 3 11.88 -1.29 4.87
C ALA A 3 10.83 -1.01 5.94
N GLY A 4 11.20 -1.08 7.21
CA GLY A 4 10.32 -0.75 8.32
C GLY A 4 10.91 -1.07 9.68
N THR A 5 10.15 -0.78 10.72
CA THR A 5 10.44 -1.16 12.11
C THR A 5 9.63 -2.40 12.46
N ALA A 6 10.32 -3.45 12.90
CA ALA A 6 9.72 -4.64 13.49
C ALA A 6 9.65 -4.49 15.03
N PRO A 7 8.71 -5.14 15.72
CA PRO A 7 8.69 -5.15 17.18
C PRO A 7 9.92 -5.87 17.76
N ALA A 8 10.25 -5.59 19.02
CA ALA A 8 11.28 -6.32 19.75
C ALA A 8 10.95 -7.80 19.84
N GLY A 9 11.93 -8.66 19.53
CA GLY A 9 11.76 -10.10 19.49
C GLY A 9 10.90 -10.58 18.31
N TRP A 10 10.89 -9.83 17.20
CA TRP A 10 10.13 -10.19 16.01
C TRP A 10 10.42 -11.63 15.57
N LYS A 11 9.35 -12.32 15.20
CA LYS A 11 9.35 -13.72 14.80
C LYS A 11 8.25 -13.98 13.79
N THR A 12 8.47 -15.00 12.97
CA THR A 12 7.44 -15.60 12.14
C THR A 12 6.60 -16.58 12.98
N GLU A 13 5.60 -17.21 12.35
CA GLU A 13 4.85 -18.31 12.96
C GLU A 13 5.74 -19.52 13.31
N LEU A 14 6.89 -19.66 12.63
CA LEU A 14 7.87 -20.73 12.89
C LEU A 14 8.92 -20.34 13.94
N GLY A 15 8.92 -19.10 14.43
CA GLY A 15 9.91 -18.58 15.37
C GLY A 15 10.77 -17.45 14.82
N PRO A 16 11.82 -17.04 15.55
CA PRO A 16 12.73 -15.97 15.14
C PRO A 16 13.34 -16.25 13.77
N ALA A 17 13.37 -15.26 12.88
CA ALA A 17 13.86 -15.41 11.50
C ALA A 17 14.71 -14.19 11.06
N PRO A 18 15.85 -13.93 11.70
CA PRO A 18 16.66 -12.73 11.46
C PRO A 18 17.09 -12.53 9.99
N GLU A 19 17.21 -13.60 9.22
CA GLU A 19 17.46 -13.58 7.79
C GLU A 19 16.32 -12.94 6.99
N LEU A 20 15.07 -13.21 7.34
CA LEU A 20 13.91 -12.57 6.72
C LEU A 20 13.84 -11.10 7.13
N GLN A 21 14.14 -10.80 8.39
CA GLN A 21 14.21 -9.42 8.88
C GLN A 21 15.22 -8.60 8.05
N ALA A 22 16.42 -9.14 7.82
CA ALA A 22 17.44 -8.51 6.99
C ALA A 22 17.02 -8.44 5.50
N GLN A 23 16.49 -9.53 4.94
CA GLN A 23 16.02 -9.61 3.56
C GLN A 23 14.97 -8.52 3.25
N PHE A 24 14.05 -8.28 4.18
CA PHE A 24 13.00 -7.28 4.02
C PHE A 24 13.38 -5.87 4.49
N GLY A 25 14.63 -5.64 4.91
CA GLY A 25 15.12 -4.34 5.35
C GLY A 25 14.48 -3.85 6.66
N LEU A 26 14.03 -4.78 7.50
CA LEU A 26 13.38 -4.48 8.77
C LEU A 26 14.43 -4.20 9.86
N ARG A 27 14.20 -3.16 10.65
CA ARG A 27 15.02 -2.83 11.83
C ARG A 27 14.25 -3.18 13.08
N GLU A 28 14.89 -3.83 14.04
CA GLU A 28 14.25 -4.09 15.32
C GLU A 28 14.01 -2.76 16.05
N GLY A 29 12.78 -2.54 16.50
CA GLY A 29 12.37 -1.40 17.29
C GLY A 29 12.36 -1.70 18.78
N GLU A 30 12.24 -0.63 19.57
CA GLU A 30 12.03 -0.75 21.00
C GLU A 30 10.54 -1.02 21.29
N GLY A 31 10.25 -2.10 22.03
CA GLY A 31 8.89 -2.42 22.48
C GLY A 31 8.08 -3.33 21.53
N GLY A 32 6.77 -3.37 21.77
CA GLY A 32 5.86 -4.31 21.08
C GLY A 32 5.30 -3.80 19.75
N TYR A 33 4.30 -4.51 19.22
CA TYR A 33 3.66 -4.20 17.93
C TYR A 33 3.14 -2.76 17.82
N ALA A 34 2.52 -2.22 18.88
CA ALA A 34 2.02 -0.85 18.87
C ALA A 34 3.14 0.20 18.68
N ALA A 35 4.31 -0.02 19.29
CA ALA A 35 5.46 0.87 19.13
C ALA A 35 6.06 0.76 17.71
N ALA A 36 6.10 -0.45 17.15
CA ALA A 36 6.50 -0.67 15.76
C ALA A 36 5.53 0.01 14.77
N ASP A 37 4.21 -0.10 15.00
CA ASP A 37 3.18 0.57 14.19
C ASP A 37 3.34 2.09 14.25
N GLN A 38 3.56 2.67 15.42
CA GLN A 38 3.82 4.11 15.59
C GLN A 38 5.09 4.55 14.84
N ALA A 39 6.18 3.78 14.94
CA ALA A 39 7.44 4.09 14.24
C ALA A 39 7.27 4.04 12.72
N ASN A 40 6.57 3.01 12.21
CA ASN A 40 6.25 2.89 10.78
C ASN A 40 5.31 4.02 10.31
N ALA A 41 4.29 4.35 11.11
CA ALA A 41 3.38 5.46 10.85
C ALA A 41 4.11 6.81 10.81
N ALA A 42 5.10 7.02 11.67
CA ALA A 42 5.94 8.22 11.66
C ALA A 42 6.81 8.29 10.39
N ALA A 43 7.31 7.15 9.92
CA ALA A 43 8.23 7.07 8.78
C ALA A 43 7.57 7.05 7.39
N CYS A 44 6.27 6.74 7.27
CA CYS A 44 5.58 6.70 5.97
C CYS A 44 5.12 8.10 5.51
N ASP A 45 4.65 8.21 4.26
CA ASP A 45 3.96 9.40 3.75
C ASP A 45 2.44 9.15 3.61
N ALA A 46 2.05 7.89 3.50
CA ALA A 46 0.67 7.42 3.44
C ALA A 46 0.54 5.97 3.91
N LEU A 47 -0.70 5.55 4.19
CA LEU A 47 -1.05 4.17 4.56
C LEU A 47 -2.01 3.57 3.54
N VAL A 48 -1.80 2.31 3.18
CA VAL A 48 -2.87 1.43 2.68
C VAL A 48 -3.16 0.37 3.73
N ALA A 49 -4.44 0.22 4.10
CA ALA A 49 -4.89 -0.72 5.11
C ALA A 49 -5.94 -1.68 4.54
N PHE A 50 -5.86 -2.94 4.94
CA PHE A 50 -6.81 -3.98 4.56
C PHE A 50 -7.72 -4.34 5.73
N ARG A 51 -9.01 -4.43 5.46
CA ARG A 51 -10.06 -4.74 6.43
C ARG A 51 -10.99 -5.80 5.87
N CYS A 52 -11.45 -6.70 6.72
CA CYS A 52 -12.42 -7.73 6.35
C CYS A 52 -13.62 -7.70 7.30
N ARG A 53 -14.83 -7.79 6.74
CA ARG A 53 -16.07 -7.94 7.51
C ARG A 53 -16.13 -9.28 8.23
N ILE A 54 -15.54 -10.32 7.63
CA ILE A 54 -15.56 -11.69 8.13
C ILE A 54 -14.16 -12.31 8.04
N PRO A 55 -13.64 -12.90 9.16
CA PRO A 55 -14.05 -12.63 10.54
C PRO A 55 -13.92 -11.14 10.87
N ARG A 56 -14.83 -10.63 11.72
CA ARG A 56 -14.85 -9.23 12.14
C ARG A 56 -13.63 -8.94 13.02
N THR A 57 -12.53 -8.62 12.36
CA THR A 57 -11.23 -8.30 12.96
C THR A 57 -10.80 -6.91 12.52
N GLY A 58 -9.68 -6.43 13.07
CA GLY A 58 -9.09 -5.17 12.60
C GLY A 58 -9.05 -4.04 13.62
N ARG A 59 -9.21 -4.31 14.93
CA ARG A 59 -8.93 -3.31 15.97
C ARG A 59 -7.51 -2.75 15.83
N GLY A 60 -6.51 -3.63 15.62
CA GLY A 60 -5.13 -3.22 15.39
C GLY A 60 -5.00 -2.36 14.12
N ALA A 61 -5.58 -2.80 13.00
CA ALA A 61 -5.60 -2.03 11.76
C ALA A 61 -6.27 -0.64 11.93
N GLU A 62 -7.38 -0.56 12.67
CA GLU A 62 -8.04 0.70 13.03
C GLU A 62 -7.13 1.62 13.84
N GLN A 63 -6.44 1.08 14.84
CA GLN A 63 -5.50 1.86 15.64
C GLN A 63 -4.35 2.40 14.78
N THR A 64 -3.82 1.58 13.86
CA THR A 64 -2.78 2.01 12.91
C THR A 64 -3.30 3.08 11.94
N ILE A 65 -4.52 2.93 11.42
CA ILE A 65 -5.17 3.95 10.57
C ILE A 65 -5.28 5.28 11.32
N ASN A 66 -5.80 5.25 12.55
CA ASN A 66 -5.96 6.46 13.35
C ASN A 66 -4.61 7.07 13.76
N CYS A 67 -3.61 6.24 14.08
CA CYS A 67 -2.25 6.69 14.35
C CYS A 67 -1.67 7.47 13.17
N VAL A 68 -1.78 6.93 11.94
CA VAL A 68 -1.30 7.61 10.73
C VAL A 68 -2.07 8.90 10.48
N ARG A 69 -3.39 8.87 10.60
CA ARG A 69 -4.26 10.04 10.33
C ARG A 69 -4.14 11.13 11.39
N SER A 70 -3.76 10.81 12.61
CA SER A 70 -3.60 11.76 13.71
C SER A 70 -2.16 12.25 13.91
N GLY A 71 -1.23 11.89 13.01
CA GLY A 71 0.16 12.33 13.10
C GLY A 71 0.98 11.61 14.19
N GLY A 72 0.58 10.40 14.58
CA GLY A 72 1.30 9.56 15.55
C GLY A 72 0.52 9.26 16.83
N GLU A 73 -0.62 9.91 17.05
CA GLU A 73 -1.45 9.65 18.23
C GLU A 73 -2.23 8.34 18.10
N TYR A 74 -1.87 7.36 18.92
CA TYR A 74 -2.47 6.05 18.89
C TYR A 74 -3.79 6.05 19.66
N SER A 75 -4.88 6.14 18.91
CA SER A 75 -6.24 6.13 19.43
C SER A 75 -7.08 5.06 18.72
N TRP A 76 -8.14 4.62 19.39
CA TRP A 76 -9.14 3.76 18.76
C TRP A 76 -10.39 4.58 18.45
N LEU A 77 -10.54 4.94 17.19
CA LEU A 77 -11.76 5.45 16.59
C LEU A 77 -12.27 4.39 15.61
N GLN A 78 -13.47 3.88 15.87
CA GLN A 78 -14.08 2.87 15.00
C GLN A 78 -14.38 3.49 13.64
N LEU A 79 -14.04 2.77 12.57
CA LEU A 79 -14.44 3.15 11.22
C LEU A 79 -15.81 2.55 10.91
N ASP A 80 -16.67 3.35 10.29
CA ASP A 80 -17.92 2.85 9.75
C ASP A 80 -17.64 1.92 8.58
N TRP A 81 -18.39 0.82 8.52
CA TRP A 81 -18.34 -0.06 7.37
C TRP A 81 -19.02 0.65 6.20
N PRO A 82 -18.36 0.71 5.03
CA PRO A 82 -19.02 1.28 3.87
C PRO A 82 -20.10 0.32 3.36
N PRO A 83 -20.94 0.76 2.40
CA PRO A 83 -21.80 -0.12 1.62
C PRO A 83 -21.04 -1.33 1.02
N GLU A 84 -21.74 -2.44 0.73
CA GLU A 84 -21.10 -3.69 0.26
C GLU A 84 -20.44 -3.55 -1.11
N ASP A 85 -20.93 -2.65 -1.96
CA ASP A 85 -20.40 -2.34 -3.29
C ASP A 85 -19.16 -1.44 -3.26
N VAL A 86 -18.83 -0.85 -2.11
CA VAL A 86 -17.66 0.01 -1.95
C VAL A 86 -16.44 -0.81 -1.56
N THR A 87 -15.49 -0.94 -2.50
CA THR A 87 -14.25 -1.70 -2.30
C THR A 87 -13.20 -0.92 -1.51
N ALA A 88 -13.13 0.40 -1.67
CA ALA A 88 -12.09 1.21 -1.05
C ALA A 88 -12.58 2.60 -0.65
N VAL A 89 -12.04 3.11 0.45
CA VAL A 89 -12.34 4.45 0.97
C VAL A 89 -11.03 5.18 1.24
N ARG A 90 -10.88 6.38 0.66
CA ARG A 90 -9.80 7.30 1.01
C ARG A 90 -10.22 8.07 2.27
N LEU A 91 -9.32 8.11 3.24
CA LEU A 91 -9.47 8.86 4.48
C LEU A 91 -8.43 9.97 4.54
N ASP A 92 -8.91 11.19 4.74
CA ASP A 92 -8.05 12.36 4.92
C ASP A 92 -7.41 12.40 6.32
N PRO A 93 -6.29 13.13 6.49
CA PRO A 93 -5.71 13.40 7.79
C PRO A 93 -6.75 13.97 8.79
N LEU A 94 -6.68 13.51 10.04
CA LEU A 94 -7.47 14.07 11.15
C LEU A 94 -6.79 15.32 11.74
N GLN A 95 -5.47 15.42 11.59
CA GLN A 95 -4.65 16.53 12.08
C GLN A 95 -3.73 17.05 10.97
N PRO A 96 -3.21 18.30 11.06
CA PRO A 96 -2.28 18.85 10.07
C PRO A 96 -0.99 18.04 9.88
N THR A 97 -0.53 17.34 10.92
CA THR A 97 0.63 16.44 10.91
C THR A 97 0.27 15.00 10.47
N GLY A 98 -1.03 14.73 10.30
CA GLY A 98 -1.54 13.45 9.87
C GLY A 98 -1.30 13.19 8.39
N LYS A 99 -1.46 11.91 8.01
CA LYS A 99 -1.22 11.43 6.65
C LYS A 99 -2.47 10.74 6.10
N PRO A 100 -2.66 10.77 4.77
CA PRO A 100 -3.82 10.11 4.16
C PRO A 100 -3.71 8.60 4.28
N ALA A 101 -4.86 7.94 4.36
CA ALA A 101 -4.97 6.49 4.33
C ALA A 101 -5.95 6.02 3.25
N LEU A 102 -5.66 4.90 2.61
CA LEU A 102 -6.61 4.16 1.77
C LEU A 102 -7.00 2.89 2.52
N VAL A 103 -8.29 2.68 2.77
CA VAL A 103 -8.80 1.45 3.38
C VAL A 103 -9.47 0.62 2.30
N ILE A 104 -8.97 -0.59 2.08
CA ILE A 104 -9.54 -1.57 1.15
C ILE A 104 -10.29 -2.63 1.95
N TRP A 105 -11.56 -2.81 1.60
CA TRP A 105 -12.51 -3.66 2.31
C TRP A 105 -12.74 -4.96 1.54
N ASP A 106 -12.70 -6.09 2.25
CA ASP A 106 -13.01 -7.43 1.74
C ASP A 106 -12.32 -7.74 0.41
N LEU A 107 -11.00 -7.51 0.36
CA LEU A 107 -10.21 -7.80 -0.84
C LEU A 107 -10.38 -9.27 -1.23
N SER A 108 -10.79 -9.50 -2.47
CA SER A 108 -11.02 -10.81 -3.05
C SER A 108 -10.76 -10.78 -4.55
N PRO A 109 -10.69 -11.94 -5.21
CA PRO A 109 -10.57 -11.98 -6.68
C PRO A 109 -11.71 -11.22 -7.40
N ALA A 110 -12.89 -11.12 -6.79
CA ALA A 110 -14.04 -10.46 -7.39
C ALA A 110 -13.92 -8.93 -7.46
N ASN A 111 -13.14 -8.30 -6.56
CA ASN A 111 -13.00 -6.85 -6.48
C ASN A 111 -11.54 -6.36 -6.65
N ILE A 112 -10.61 -7.24 -7.01
CA ILE A 112 -9.19 -6.90 -7.13
C ILE A 112 -8.93 -5.82 -8.19
N LEU A 113 -9.73 -5.77 -9.26
CA LEU A 113 -9.62 -4.72 -10.28
C LEU A 113 -9.99 -3.34 -9.70
N SER A 114 -11.14 -3.24 -9.03
CA SER A 114 -11.57 -2.00 -8.36
C SER A 114 -10.56 -1.57 -7.28
N ALA A 115 -9.99 -2.52 -6.54
CA ALA A 115 -8.92 -2.24 -5.57
C ALA A 115 -7.63 -1.73 -6.25
N THR A 116 -7.29 -2.28 -7.42
CA THR A 116 -6.13 -1.85 -8.24
C THR A 116 -6.30 -0.41 -8.71
N GLU A 117 -7.48 -0.07 -9.22
CA GLU A 117 -7.81 1.30 -9.66
C GLU A 117 -7.76 2.29 -8.50
N ALA A 118 -8.36 1.93 -7.35
CA ALA A 118 -8.35 2.76 -6.16
C ALA A 118 -6.93 3.01 -5.62
N LEU A 119 -6.10 1.95 -5.52
CA LEU A 119 -4.71 2.09 -5.06
C LEU A 119 -3.85 2.87 -6.06
N THR A 120 -4.03 2.65 -7.35
CA THR A 120 -3.32 3.42 -8.40
C THR A 120 -3.66 4.90 -8.31
N SER A 121 -4.95 5.23 -8.22
CA SER A 121 -5.43 6.62 -8.07
C SER A 121 -4.92 7.25 -6.77
N PHE A 122 -4.91 6.50 -5.68
CA PHE A 122 -4.37 6.96 -4.40
C PHE A 122 -2.88 7.32 -4.50
N LEU A 123 -2.07 6.47 -5.12
CA LEU A 123 -0.64 6.72 -5.34
C LEU A 123 -0.38 7.87 -6.32
N ALA A 124 -1.25 8.05 -7.31
CA ALA A 124 -1.16 9.14 -8.29
C ALA A 124 -1.43 10.52 -7.68
N SER A 125 -2.00 10.61 -6.46
CA SER A 125 -2.31 11.89 -5.81
C SER A 125 -1.09 12.72 -5.38
N GLY A 126 0.12 12.24 -5.67
CA GLY A 126 1.38 12.98 -5.54
C GLY A 126 1.96 12.94 -4.12
N GLY A 127 3.29 13.05 -4.03
CA GLY A 127 4.00 13.20 -2.74
C GLY A 127 4.22 11.92 -1.93
N ILE A 128 3.58 10.80 -2.28
CA ILE A 128 3.78 9.51 -1.60
C ILE A 128 5.08 8.87 -2.11
N ARG A 129 6.11 8.82 -1.27
CA ARG A 129 7.38 8.11 -1.57
C ARG A 129 7.54 6.84 -0.72
N ARG A 130 6.92 6.82 0.46
CA ARG A 130 6.96 5.74 1.42
C ARG A 130 5.53 5.34 1.78
N LEU A 131 5.09 4.21 1.25
CA LEU A 131 3.77 3.65 1.56
C LEU A 131 3.90 2.63 2.69
N MET A 132 3.16 2.83 3.78
CA MET A 132 2.94 1.79 4.78
C MET A 132 1.81 0.87 4.32
N VAL A 133 1.97 -0.43 4.53
CA VAL A 133 0.93 -1.44 4.27
C VAL A 133 0.55 -2.08 5.60
N SER A 134 -0.74 -2.14 5.92
CA SER A 134 -1.25 -2.75 7.14
C SER A 134 -2.45 -3.64 6.85
N GLY A 135 -2.62 -4.72 7.60
CA GLY A 135 -3.72 -5.67 7.40
C GLY A 135 -3.80 -6.67 8.54
N PRO A 136 -4.82 -7.53 8.55
CA PRO A 136 -4.92 -8.61 9.52
C PRO A 136 -3.83 -9.67 9.28
N CYS A 137 -3.49 -10.42 10.32
CA CYS A 137 -2.54 -11.53 10.20
C CYS A 137 -3.11 -12.66 9.33
N GLU A 138 -2.23 -13.38 8.63
CA GLU A 138 -2.62 -14.53 7.81
C GLU A 138 -3.34 -15.61 8.61
N SER A 139 -2.93 -15.85 9.86
CA SER A 139 -3.61 -16.75 10.80
C SER A 139 -5.06 -16.35 11.12
N THR A 140 -5.41 -15.07 10.90
CA THR A 140 -6.78 -14.56 11.09
C THR A 140 -7.58 -14.63 9.80
N ASN A 141 -6.99 -14.20 8.68
CA ASN A 141 -7.62 -14.21 7.35
C ASN A 141 -6.73 -14.93 6.34
N PRO A 142 -6.86 -16.27 6.24
CA PRO A 142 -6.11 -17.04 5.27
C PRO A 142 -6.37 -16.57 3.84
N GLU A 143 -5.36 -16.67 2.98
CA GLU A 143 -5.33 -16.24 1.58
C GLU A 143 -5.34 -14.72 1.36
N LEU A 144 -5.62 -13.90 2.37
CA LEU A 144 -5.62 -12.45 2.21
C LEU A 144 -4.22 -11.95 1.85
N THR A 145 -3.16 -12.48 2.47
CA THR A 145 -1.78 -12.08 2.15
C THR A 145 -1.48 -12.27 0.66
N LYS A 146 -1.95 -13.39 0.07
CA LYS A 146 -1.78 -13.67 -1.36
C LYS A 146 -2.49 -12.65 -2.23
N SER A 147 -3.73 -12.29 -1.90
CA SER A 147 -4.47 -11.25 -2.63
C SER A 147 -3.82 -9.86 -2.49
N ILE A 148 -3.33 -9.51 -1.30
CA ILE A 148 -2.58 -8.27 -1.07
C ILE A 148 -1.30 -8.25 -1.93
N MET A 149 -0.54 -9.34 -1.93
CA MET A 149 0.68 -9.45 -2.74
C MET A 149 0.37 -9.32 -4.24
N GLN A 150 -0.69 -9.95 -4.73
CA GLN A 150 -1.12 -9.83 -6.12
C GLN A 150 -1.44 -8.36 -6.46
N LEU A 151 -2.30 -7.72 -5.66
CA LEU A 151 -2.68 -6.32 -5.82
C LEU A 151 -1.44 -5.39 -5.84
N CYS A 152 -0.57 -5.50 -4.83
CA CYS A 152 0.63 -4.69 -4.74
C CYS A 152 1.58 -4.93 -5.92
N THR A 153 1.79 -6.18 -6.33
CA THR A 153 2.65 -6.52 -7.47
C THR A 153 2.13 -5.89 -8.75
N THR A 154 0.83 -5.99 -9.02
CA THR A 154 0.20 -5.37 -10.20
C THR A 154 0.40 -3.86 -10.21
N VAL A 155 0.04 -3.18 -9.11
CA VAL A 155 0.12 -1.71 -9.04
C VAL A 155 1.56 -1.20 -9.13
N PHE A 156 2.49 -1.79 -8.36
CA PHE A 156 3.88 -1.30 -8.34
C PHE A 156 4.65 -1.64 -9.61
N THR A 157 4.35 -2.77 -10.28
CA THR A 157 4.95 -3.09 -11.58
C THR A 157 4.50 -2.08 -12.64
N ALA A 158 3.20 -1.78 -12.69
CA ALA A 158 2.66 -0.80 -13.63
C ALA A 158 3.23 0.61 -13.36
N ALA A 159 3.30 1.02 -12.10
CA ALA A 159 3.89 2.31 -11.71
C ALA A 159 5.37 2.40 -12.08
N HIS A 160 6.14 1.31 -11.90
CA HIS A 160 7.54 1.26 -12.31
C HIS A 160 7.70 1.41 -13.83
N GLN A 161 6.90 0.69 -14.61
CA GLN A 161 6.90 0.79 -16.08
C GLN A 161 6.52 2.19 -16.56
N ALA A 162 5.52 2.83 -15.93
CA ALA A 162 5.12 4.20 -16.27
C ALA A 162 6.20 5.24 -15.92
N SER A 163 6.97 5.02 -14.85
CA SER A 163 8.08 5.89 -14.45
C SER A 163 9.33 5.72 -15.32
N GLY A 164 9.48 4.56 -15.96
CA GLY A 164 10.62 4.19 -16.80
C GLY A 164 10.45 4.57 -18.26
N ALA A 165 10.15 5.84 -18.54
CA ALA A 165 10.07 6.40 -19.90
C ALA A 165 11.13 5.79 -20.84
N VAL A 166 10.66 5.10 -21.89
CA VAL A 166 11.48 4.64 -23.02
C VAL A 166 11.91 5.87 -23.84
N PRO A 167 13.13 5.93 -24.40
CA PRO A 167 13.62 7.10 -25.14
C PRO A 167 12.67 7.46 -26.28
N SER A 168 12.45 8.76 -26.47
CA SER A 168 11.89 9.27 -27.71
C SER A 168 12.79 8.86 -28.87
N VAL A 169 12.33 7.92 -29.69
CA VAL A 169 12.81 7.83 -31.08
C VAL A 169 12.15 8.99 -31.81
N THR A 170 12.77 10.16 -31.74
CA THR A 170 12.63 11.16 -32.79
C THR A 170 13.40 10.61 -34.00
N GLU A 171 12.73 9.82 -34.83
CA GLU A 171 13.14 9.71 -36.22
C GLU A 171 12.89 11.07 -36.87
N GLY A 172 14.00 11.77 -37.06
CA GLY A 172 14.04 13.05 -37.74
C GLY A 172 13.54 12.93 -39.17
N THR A 173 12.84 13.98 -39.58
CA THR A 173 12.58 14.35 -40.96
C THR A 173 13.79 14.09 -41.87
N SER A 174 13.60 13.33 -42.95
CA SER A 174 14.31 13.58 -44.20
C SER A 174 13.31 13.75 -45.35
N MET A 175 13.55 14.83 -46.07
CA MET A 175 12.75 15.46 -47.10
C MET A 175 12.81 14.73 -48.46
N THR A 176 11.69 14.79 -49.19
CA THR A 176 11.49 14.81 -50.66
C THR A 176 12.22 13.84 -51.59
N ALA A 177 11.43 13.09 -52.38
CA ALA A 177 11.63 13.00 -53.83
C ALA A 177 10.29 12.73 -54.54
N THR A 178 9.89 13.69 -55.37
CA THR A 178 8.78 13.63 -56.33
C THR A 178 9.17 12.73 -57.51
N ALA A 179 8.27 11.85 -57.94
CA ALA A 179 8.24 11.36 -59.32
C ALA A 179 6.82 10.86 -59.66
N THR A 180 6.04 11.76 -60.26
CA THR A 180 4.93 11.43 -61.16
C THR A 180 5.46 10.76 -62.41
N LEU A 181 4.81 9.67 -62.84
CA LEU A 181 4.79 9.19 -64.21
C LEU A 181 3.39 8.61 -64.48
N GLU A 182 2.56 9.41 -65.16
CA GLU A 182 1.57 8.97 -66.16
C GLU A 182 2.40 8.38 -67.34
N GLU A 183 2.02 7.33 -68.08
CA GLU A 183 0.73 6.81 -68.55
C GLU A 183 0.57 5.29 -68.34
#